data_AF-A0A2N9J5T3-F1
#
_entry.id   AF-A0A2N9J5T3-F1
#
_cell.length_a   1.000
_cell.length_b   1.000
_cell.length_c   1.000
_cell.angle_alpha   90.00
_cell.angle_beta   90.00
_cell.angle_gamma   90.00
#
_symmetry.space_group_name_H-M   'P 1'
#
loop_
_entity.id
_entity.type
_entity.pdbx_description
1 polymer ?
#
loop_
_entity_poly.entity_id
_entity_poly.type
_entity_poly.pdbx_seq_one_letter_code
_entity_poly.pdbx_strand_id
1 'polypeptide(L)'
;MIQIEAQRYHLFYVVVIVVGLLLCRTESIRFELQSGHTKCIAEDIKSNSMTVGKYNVVNPNEGQPVPDSHKLTVRVTSSYGNSYHYAEQVESGQYAFVAAEAGDYMACFWASDHKPPTTFHR
;
A
#
# COMPACT_ATOMS: atom_id res chain seq x y z
N MET A 1 -7.86 40.33 -30.28
CA MET A 1 -8.80 40.28 -29.14
C MET A 1 -9.24 38.84 -28.86
N ILE A 2 -9.87 38.14 -29.82
CA ILE A 2 -10.34 36.75 -29.70
C ILE A 2 -9.25 35.72 -29.30
N GLN A 3 -8.01 35.88 -29.79
CA GLN A 3 -6.89 34.98 -29.46
C GLN A 3 -6.43 35.08 -27.98
N ILE A 4 -6.57 36.26 -27.36
CA ILE A 4 -6.15 36.51 -25.96
C ILE A 4 -7.16 35.90 -24.99
N GLU A 5 -8.46 35.95 -25.33
CA GLU A 5 -9.52 35.27 -24.58
C GLU A 5 -9.33 33.76 -24.62
N ALA A 6 -9.11 33.17 -25.80
CA ALA A 6 -8.85 31.73 -25.97
C ALA A 6 -7.65 31.26 -25.13
N GLN A 7 -6.56 32.03 -25.11
CA GLN A 7 -5.38 31.73 -24.31
C GLN A 7 -5.63 31.84 -22.79
N ARG A 8 -6.45 32.80 -22.35
CA ARG A 8 -6.88 32.90 -20.94
C ARG A 8 -7.77 31.73 -20.53
N TYR A 9 -8.68 31.28 -21.39
CA TYR A 9 -9.50 30.08 -21.12
C TYR A 9 -8.63 28.83 -21.01
N HIS A 10 -7.67 28.65 -21.91
CA HIS A 10 -6.76 27.51 -21.85
C HIS A 10 -5.92 27.53 -20.56
N LEU A 11 -5.40 28.69 -20.16
CA LEU A 11 -4.67 28.83 -18.90
C LEU A 11 -5.56 28.52 -17.70
N PHE A 12 -6.80 29.03 -17.69
CA PHE A 12 -7.77 28.76 -16.64
C PHE A 12 -8.11 27.26 -16.55
N TYR A 13 -8.35 26.58 -17.68
CA TYR A 13 -8.58 25.14 -17.71
C TYR A 13 -7.41 24.34 -17.13
N VAL A 14 -6.18 24.70 -17.50
CA VAL A 14 -4.98 24.05 -16.95
C VAL A 14 -4.89 24.27 -15.44
N VAL A 15 -5.14 25.49 -14.96
CA VAL A 15 -5.15 25.80 -13.52
C VAL A 15 -6.21 24.97 -12.79
N VAL A 16 -7.44 24.88 -13.34
CA VAL A 16 -8.52 24.08 -12.74
C VAL A 16 -8.16 22.59 -12.70
N ILE A 17 -7.57 22.03 -13.76
CA ILE A 17 -7.13 20.63 -13.79
C ILE A 17 -6.04 20.38 -12.74
N VAL A 18 -5.03 21.25 -12.67
CA VAL A 18 -3.93 21.12 -11.70
C VAL A 18 -4.47 21.21 -10.27
N VAL A 19 -5.34 22.19 -9.99
CA VAL A 19 -5.99 22.30 -8.67
C VAL A 19 -6.81 21.05 -8.35
N GLY A 20 -7.57 20.52 -9.32
CA GLY A 20 -8.34 19.28 -9.15
C GLY A 20 -7.46 18.07 -8.82
N LEU A 21 -6.33 17.90 -9.51
CA LEU A 21 -5.38 16.82 -9.24
C LEU A 21 -4.73 16.95 -7.87
N LEU A 22 -4.42 18.16 -7.42
CA LEU A 22 -3.87 18.40 -6.07
C LEU A 22 -4.87 18.09 -4.95
N LEU A 23 -6.17 18.08 -5.26
CA LEU A 23 -7.23 17.75 -4.31
C LEU A 23 -7.50 16.24 -4.21
N CYS A 24 -6.95 15.40 -5.12
CA CYS A 24 -7.04 13.94 -4.99
C CYS A 24 -6.28 13.48 -3.74
N ARG A 25 -7.01 12.95 -2.76
CA ARG A 25 -6.44 12.31 -1.57
C ARG A 25 -6.27 10.82 -1.83
N THR A 26 -5.10 10.30 -1.46
CA THR A 26 -4.88 8.86 -1.39
C THR A 26 -5.23 8.42 0.01
N GLU A 27 -6.23 7.57 0.17
CA GLU A 27 -6.49 6.94 1.46
C GLU A 27 -5.47 5.83 1.71
N SER A 28 -5.07 5.66 2.96
CA SER A 28 -4.17 4.58 3.38
C SER A 28 -4.70 3.94 4.65
N ILE A 29 -4.49 2.64 4.79
CA ILE A 29 -4.92 1.90 5.96
C ILE A 29 -3.71 1.70 6.88
N ARG A 30 -3.89 2.04 8.16
CA ARG A 30 -2.91 1.74 9.21
C ARG A 30 -3.54 0.80 10.22
N PHE A 31 -2.80 -0.25 10.56
CA PHE A 31 -3.22 -1.21 11.59
C PHE A 31 -2.02 -1.66 12.41
N GLU A 32 -2.29 -2.06 13.65
CA GLU A 32 -1.28 -2.68 14.52
C GLU A 32 -1.20 -4.17 14.24
N LEU A 33 0.02 -4.71 14.23
CA LEU A 33 0.29 -6.13 14.05
C LEU A 33 1.19 -6.60 15.18
N GLN A 34 0.71 -7.55 15.98
CA GLN A 34 1.49 -8.14 17.07
C GLN A 34 2.48 -9.17 16.52
N SER A 35 3.60 -9.35 17.23
CA SER A 35 4.56 -10.42 16.92
C SER A 35 3.87 -11.79 16.92
N GLY A 36 4.25 -12.64 15.96
CA GLY A 36 3.65 -13.97 15.78
C GLY A 36 2.21 -13.98 15.23
N HIS A 37 1.61 -12.82 14.97
CA HIS A 37 0.26 -12.71 14.40
C HIS A 37 0.28 -12.40 12.91
N THR A 38 -0.80 -12.76 12.24
CA THR A 38 -1.05 -12.47 10.83
C THR A 38 -2.31 -11.62 10.69
N LYS A 39 -2.28 -10.62 9.81
CA LYS A 39 -3.46 -9.87 9.36
C LYS A 39 -3.52 -9.86 7.85
N CYS A 40 -4.72 -9.99 7.30
CA CYS A 40 -4.93 -9.98 5.85
C CYS A 40 -5.95 -8.93 5.45
N ILE A 41 -5.72 -8.30 4.30
CA ILE A 41 -6.67 -7.43 3.61
C ILE A 41 -7.16 -8.20 2.39
N ALA A 42 -8.49 -8.33 2.26
CA ALA A 42 -9.13 -9.01 1.14
C ALA A 42 -9.87 -8.00 0.26
N GLU A 43 -9.78 -8.16 -1.06
CA GLU A 43 -10.47 -7.34 -2.04
C GLU A 43 -10.93 -8.20 -3.23
N ASP A 44 -12.15 -7.95 -3.72
CA ASP A 44 -12.67 -8.55 -4.94
C ASP A 44 -12.18 -7.76 -6.15
N ILE A 45 -11.27 -8.36 -6.92
CA ILE A 45 -10.59 -7.72 -8.04
C ILE A 45 -11.07 -8.33 -9.35
N LYS A 46 -11.36 -7.49 -10.34
CA LYS A 46 -11.76 -7.95 -11.69
C LYS A 46 -10.55 -8.41 -12.49
N SER A 47 -10.73 -9.43 -13.32
CA SER A 47 -9.72 -9.87 -14.30
C SER A 47 -9.26 -8.70 -15.19
N ASN A 48 -7.97 -8.71 -15.53
CA ASN A 48 -7.23 -7.68 -16.26
C ASN A 48 -7.16 -6.30 -15.59
N SER A 49 -7.55 -6.19 -14.31
CA SER A 49 -7.35 -4.95 -13.53
C SER A 49 -5.94 -4.89 -12.98
N MET A 50 -5.34 -3.69 -13.00
CA MET A 50 -4.04 -3.43 -12.39
C MET A 50 -4.20 -3.09 -10.91
N THR A 51 -3.43 -3.78 -10.07
CA THR A 51 -3.39 -3.55 -8.63
C THR A 51 -2.00 -3.13 -8.23
N VAL A 52 -1.90 -2.06 -7.44
CA VAL A 52 -0.64 -1.55 -6.89
C VAL A 52 -0.80 -1.36 -5.39
N GLY A 53 0.11 -1.95 -4.62
CA GLY A 53 0.14 -1.80 -3.17
C GLY A 53 1.52 -1.35 -2.70
N LYS A 54 1.54 -0.46 -1.71
CA LYS A 54 2.74 -0.04 -0.99
C LYS A 54 2.53 -0.25 0.50
N TYR A 55 3.53 -0.78 1.18
CA TYR A 55 3.47 -1.02 2.62
C TYR A 55 4.78 -0.58 3.29
N ASN A 56 4.67 -0.13 4.53
CA ASN A 56 5.79 0.33 5.33
C ASN A 56 5.51 0.14 6.83
N VAL A 57 6.51 -0.33 7.57
CA VAL A 57 6.51 -0.35 9.03
C VAL A 57 6.74 1.07 9.54
N VAL A 58 5.86 1.54 10.43
CA VAL A 58 6.07 2.82 11.10
C VAL A 58 7.00 2.60 12.29
N ASN A 59 8.24 3.08 12.19
CA ASN A 59 9.20 3.03 13.28
C ASN A 59 8.95 4.18 14.29
N PRO A 60 8.64 3.89 15.57
CA PRO A 60 8.47 4.93 16.58
C PRO A 60 9.80 5.60 16.98
N ASN A 61 10.95 4.94 16.74
CA ASN A 61 12.27 5.45 17.09
C ASN A 61 12.97 6.02 15.86
N GLU A 62 12.80 7.33 15.63
CA GLU A 62 13.42 8.02 14.49
C GLU A 62 14.96 7.87 14.50
N GLY A 63 15.53 7.50 13.34
CA GLY A 63 16.98 7.37 13.15
C GLY A 63 17.59 6.03 13.60
N GLN A 64 16.81 5.14 14.23
CA GLN A 64 17.25 3.79 14.57
C GLN A 64 16.73 2.78 13.53
N PRO A 65 17.48 1.70 13.22
CA PRO A 65 16.98 0.65 12.33
C PRO A 65 15.83 -0.12 12.97
N VAL A 66 14.89 -0.63 12.17
CA VAL A 66 13.78 -1.45 12.69
C VAL A 66 14.35 -2.81 13.11
N PRO A 67 14.09 -3.27 14.36
CA PRO A 67 14.51 -4.59 14.79
C PRO A 67 13.92 -5.69 13.92
N ASP A 68 14.65 -6.80 13.73
CA ASP A 68 14.17 -7.92 12.90
C ASP A 68 12.82 -8.47 13.37
N SER A 69 12.54 -8.42 14.68
CA SER A 69 11.26 -8.81 15.28
C SER A 69 10.06 -8.00 14.81
N HIS A 70 10.28 -6.80 14.28
CA HIS A 70 9.25 -5.88 13.79
C HIS A 70 9.22 -5.79 12.26
N LYS A 71 10.09 -6.53 11.57
CA LYS A 71 10.06 -6.63 10.12
C LYS A 71 8.89 -7.53 9.69
N LEU A 72 8.31 -7.19 8.54
CA LEU A 72 7.13 -7.85 8.00
C LEU A 72 7.53 -8.89 6.98
N THR A 73 6.81 -10.00 6.98
CA THR A 73 6.69 -10.85 5.81
C THR A 73 5.32 -10.62 5.19
N VAL A 74 5.29 -10.45 3.87
CA VAL A 74 4.11 -10.07 3.11
C VAL A 74 3.93 -11.06 1.98
N ARG A 75 2.69 -11.53 1.80
CA ARG A 75 2.30 -12.38 0.67
C ARG A 75 0.98 -11.90 0.08
N VAL A 76 0.93 -11.82 -1.24
CA VAL A 76 -0.29 -11.51 -1.99
C VAL A 76 -0.68 -12.72 -2.83
N THR A 77 -1.90 -13.20 -2.66
CA THR A 77 -2.43 -14.38 -3.36
C THR A 77 -3.85 -14.18 -3.85
N SER A 78 -4.20 -14.82 -4.97
CA SER A 78 -5.62 -15.01 -5.33
C SER A 78 -6.23 -16.20 -4.61
N SER A 79 -7.57 -16.26 -4.61
CA SER A 79 -8.37 -17.39 -4.12
C SER A 79 -8.06 -18.72 -4.82
N TYR A 80 -7.45 -18.68 -6.01
CA TYR A 80 -7.01 -19.86 -6.77
C TYR A 80 -5.60 -20.33 -6.39
N GLY A 81 -4.95 -19.65 -5.45
CA GLY A 81 -3.63 -20.01 -4.92
C GLY A 81 -2.45 -19.42 -5.70
N ASN A 82 -2.70 -18.61 -6.73
CA ASN A 82 -1.64 -17.91 -7.46
C ASN A 82 -0.99 -16.87 -6.53
N SER A 83 0.34 -16.87 -6.44
CA SER A 83 1.10 -15.91 -5.64
C SER A 83 1.61 -14.78 -6.52
N TYR A 84 1.21 -13.55 -6.20
CA TYR A 84 1.55 -12.34 -6.97
C TYR A 84 2.67 -11.52 -6.33
N HIS A 85 2.86 -11.67 -5.02
CA HIS A 85 3.96 -11.02 -4.30
C HIS A 85 4.38 -11.88 -3.12
N TYR A 86 5.68 -11.88 -2.83
CA TYR A 86 6.25 -12.43 -1.61
C TYR A 86 7.47 -11.60 -1.22
N ALA A 87 7.53 -11.15 0.03
CA ALA A 87 8.68 -10.48 0.59
C ALA A 87 8.83 -10.89 2.05
N GLU A 88 10.04 -11.23 2.46
CA GLU A 88 10.33 -11.79 3.78
C GLU A 88 11.21 -10.85 4.59
N GLN A 89 10.83 -10.62 5.85
CA GLN A 89 11.55 -9.79 6.81
C GLN A 89 11.98 -8.43 6.23
N VAL A 90 11.02 -7.69 5.67
CA VAL A 90 11.22 -6.35 5.12
C VAL A 90 10.54 -5.27 5.96
N GLU A 91 11.12 -4.07 5.98
CA GLU A 91 10.51 -2.90 6.62
C GLU A 91 9.48 -2.24 5.70
N SER A 92 9.73 -2.26 4.39
CA SER A 92 8.86 -1.67 3.38
C SER A 92 8.91 -2.45 2.08
N GLY A 93 7.94 -2.21 1.22
CA GLY A 93 7.93 -2.77 -0.13
C GLY A 93 6.75 -2.29 -0.94
N GLN A 94 6.73 -2.71 -2.20
CA GLN A 94 5.65 -2.45 -3.12
C GLN A 94 5.44 -3.66 -4.04
N TYR A 95 4.20 -3.84 -4.48
CA TYR A 95 3.84 -4.81 -5.50
C TYR A 95 2.96 -4.16 -6.55
N ALA A 96 3.07 -4.66 -7.78
CA ALA A 96 2.21 -4.30 -8.88
C ALA A 96 1.96 -5.53 -9.73
N PHE A 97 0.69 -5.85 -9.98
CA PHE A 97 0.31 -6.96 -10.84
C PHE A 97 -0.95 -6.65 -11.62
N VAL A 98 -1.18 -7.41 -12.68
CA VAL A 98 -2.45 -7.44 -13.40
C VAL A 98 -3.15 -8.74 -13.01
N ALA A 99 -4.37 -8.63 -12.49
CA ALA A 99 -5.17 -9.77 -12.07
C ALA A 99 -5.46 -10.70 -13.27
N ALA A 100 -4.94 -11.93 -13.25
CA ALA A 100 -5.23 -12.89 -14.32
C ALA A 100 -6.72 -13.32 -14.28
N GLU A 101 -7.29 -13.37 -13.09
CA GLU A 101 -8.62 -13.90 -12.81
C GLU A 101 -9.42 -12.94 -11.94
N ALA A 102 -10.75 -13.02 -12.04
CA ALA A 102 -11.64 -12.25 -11.18
C ALA A 102 -11.89 -13.00 -9.86
N GLY A 103 -12.04 -12.25 -8.77
CA GLY A 103 -12.42 -12.77 -7.45
C GLY A 103 -11.56 -12.22 -6.32
N ASP A 104 -11.56 -12.91 -5.19
CA ASP A 104 -10.87 -12.46 -3.99
C ASP A 104 -9.35 -12.58 -4.08
N TYR A 105 -8.67 -11.48 -3.79
CA TYR A 105 -7.23 -11.41 -3.58
C TYR A 105 -6.97 -11.01 -2.14
N MET A 106 -5.95 -11.62 -1.54
CA MET A 106 -5.57 -11.37 -0.16
C MET A 106 -4.13 -10.89 -0.10
N ALA A 107 -3.91 -9.75 0.55
CA ALA A 107 -2.61 -9.29 1.00
C ALA A 107 -2.47 -9.58 2.49
N CYS A 108 -1.66 -10.59 2.84
CA CYS A 108 -1.41 -11.00 4.22
C CYS A 108 -0.05 -10.49 4.70
N PHE A 109 -0.02 -10.03 5.95
CA PHE A 109 1.12 -9.45 6.64
C PHE A 109 1.32 -10.20 7.95
N TRP A 110 2.54 -10.67 8.22
CA TRP A 110 2.89 -11.28 9.50
C TRP A 110 4.26 -10.83 9.99
N ALA A 111 4.38 -10.69 11.30
CA ALA A 111 5.65 -10.43 11.97
C ALA A 111 6.21 -11.74 12.53
N SER A 112 7.54 -11.89 12.51
CA SER A 112 8.18 -13.05 13.13
C SER A 112 7.79 -13.17 14.60
N ASP A 113 7.54 -14.40 15.07
CA ASP A 113 7.34 -14.68 16.49
C ASP A 113 8.66 -14.43 17.24
N HIS A 114 8.64 -13.48 18.17
CA HIS A 114 9.77 -13.19 19.04
C HIS A 114 9.34 -13.34 20.49
N LYS A 115 10.11 -14.14 21.23
CA LYS A 115 9.94 -14.36 22.67
C LYS A 115 11.12 -13.71 23.40
N PRO A 116 10.89 -12.79 24.37
CA PRO A 116 9.59 -12.35 24.86
C PRO A 116 8.87 -11.37 23.90
N PRO A 117 7.53 -11.30 23.94
CA PRO A 117 6.77 -10.31 23.18
C PRO A 117 7.20 -8.90 23.61
N THR A 118 7.64 -8.07 22.68
CA THR A 118 8.00 -6.68 22.96
C THR A 118 6.78 -5.78 22.83
N THR A 119 6.18 -5.40 23.96
CA THR A 119 5.17 -4.34 24.03
C THR A 119 5.88 -2.99 24.16
N PHE A 120 5.78 -2.11 23.16
CA PHE A 120 6.23 -0.73 23.32
C PHE A 120 5.26 0.03 24.21
N HIS A 121 5.68 0.30 25.45
CA HIS A 121 5.03 1.28 26.30
C HIS A 121 5.53 2.68 25.91
N ARG A 122 4.57 3.58 25.67
CA ARG A 122 4.82 5.03 25.63
C ARG A 122 5.21 5.52 27.02
#